data_AF-A0A1V4S9M7-F1
#
_entry.id   AF-A0A1V4S9M7-F1
#
_cell.length_a   1.000
_cell.length_b   1.000
_cell.length_c   1.000
_cell.angle_alpha   90.00
_cell.angle_beta   90.00
_cell.angle_gamma   90.00
#
_symmetry.space_group_name_H-M   'P 1'
#
loop_
_entity.id
_entity.type
_entity.pdbx_description
1 polymer ?
#
loop_
_entity_poly.entity_id
_entity_poly.type
_entity_poly.pdbx_seq_one_letter_code
_entity_poly.pdbx_strand_id
1 'polypeptide(L)' 'MEKGRIAIPSMAPGGLDAQRSGHFGHCDVFTLVDVEGGEIKAVTTVPNQEHVQGGCMVPVNFLAQQQVNAL' A
#
# COMPACT_ATOMS: atom_id res chain seq x y z
N MET A 1 16.52 -1.17 4.39
CA MET A 1 16.01 -0.01 5.15
C MET A 1 16.26 -0.30 6.63
N GLU A 2 16.73 0.66 7.41
CA GLU A 2 16.86 0.47 8.88
C GLU A 2 15.50 0.27 9.54
N LYS A 3 14.51 1.12 9.20
CA LYS A 3 13.09 0.95 9.54
C LYS A 3 12.24 1.65 8.49
N GLY A 4 11.13 1.03 8.07
CA GLY A 4 10.16 1.72 7.21
C GLY A 4 8.95 0.86 6.83
N ARG A 5 7.99 1.50 6.19
CA ARG A 5 6.75 0.89 5.69
C ARG A 5 6.65 1.08 4.18
N ILE A 6 6.44 -0.01 3.45
CA ILE A 6 6.29 -0.03 2.00
C ILE A 6 4.83 -0.31 1.66
N ALA A 7 4.23 0.41 0.72
CA ALA A 7 2.87 0.13 0.26
C ALA A 7 2.84 -0.37 -1.17
N ILE A 8 2.32 -1.58 -1.38
CA ILE A 8 2.21 -2.22 -2.69
C ILE A 8 0.74 -2.19 -3.13
N PRO A 9 0.40 -1.54 -4.27
CA PRO A 9 -0.94 -1.62 -4.82
C PRO A 9 -1.20 -3.06 -5.27
N SER A 10 -2.21 -3.71 -4.71
CA SER A 10 -2.45 -5.14 -4.85
C SER A 10 -3.89 -5.44 -5.29
N MET A 11 -4.08 -6.55 -5.98
CA MET A 11 -5.39 -7.15 -6.18
C MET A 11 -5.85 -7.82 -4.88
N ALA A 12 -7.15 -7.94 -4.67
CA ALA A 12 -7.70 -8.64 -3.51
C ALA A 12 -7.23 -10.11 -3.49
N PRO A 13 -6.92 -10.67 -2.30
CA PRO A 13 -7.11 -10.11 -0.96
C PRO A 13 -5.95 -9.25 -0.44
N GLY A 14 -4.90 -9.00 -1.23
CA GLY A 14 -3.63 -8.44 -0.76
C GLY A 14 -2.75 -9.47 -0.05
N GLY A 15 -1.64 -9.01 0.53
CA GLY A 15 -0.61 -9.87 1.14
C GLY A 15 0.58 -10.12 0.22
N LEU A 16 1.56 -10.89 0.71
CA LEU A 16 2.86 -11.08 0.02
C LEU A 16 2.74 -11.84 -1.30
N ASP A 17 1.78 -12.74 -1.40
CA ASP A 17 1.53 -13.56 -2.59
C ASP A 17 0.48 -12.93 -3.53
N ALA A 18 -0.07 -11.77 -3.18
CA ALA A 18 -1.08 -11.12 -4.01
C ALA A 18 -0.46 -10.55 -5.28
N GLN A 19 -1.22 -10.64 -6.36
CA GLN A 19 -0.85 -10.01 -7.62
C GLN A 19 -0.80 -8.49 -7.44
N ARG A 20 0.32 -7.87 -7.82
CA ARG A 20 0.44 -6.41 -7.87
C ARG A 20 -0.56 -5.85 -8.88
N SER A 21 -1.31 -4.82 -8.48
CA SER A 21 -2.19 -4.09 -9.39
C SER A 21 -1.38 -3.38 -10.49
N GLY A 22 -1.94 -3.34 -11.70
CA GLY A 22 -1.40 -2.53 -12.81
C GLY A 22 -1.73 -1.05 -12.68
N HIS A 23 -2.65 -0.66 -11.80
CA HIS A 23 -3.10 0.71 -11.62
C HIS A 23 -3.15 1.07 -10.13
N PHE A 24 -2.29 1.99 -9.71
CA PHE A 24 -2.18 2.44 -8.33
C PHE A 24 -3.51 2.96 -7.75
N GLY A 25 -4.14 3.93 -8.40
CA GLY A 25 -5.38 4.56 -7.92
C GLY A 25 -6.61 3.67 -7.97
N HIS A 26 -6.52 2.51 -8.63
CA HIS A 26 -7.64 1.57 -8.83
C HIS A 26 -7.27 0.14 -8.39
N CYS A 27 -6.30 -0.01 -7.49
CA CYS A 27 -6.08 -1.30 -6.85
C CYS A 27 -7.23 -1.63 -5.90
N ASP A 28 -7.45 -2.90 -5.60
CA ASP A 28 -8.47 -3.32 -4.63
C ASP A 28 -8.02 -2.97 -3.21
N VAL A 29 -6.75 -3.23 -2.90
CA VAL A 29 -6.14 -3.00 -1.58
C VAL A 29 -4.69 -2.55 -1.72
N PHE A 30 -4.18 -1.85 -0.71
CA PHE A 30 -2.74 -1.70 -0.50
C PHE A 30 -2.25 -2.75 0.48
N THR A 31 -1.24 -3.51 0.08
CA THR A 31 -0.47 -4.37 0.98
C THR A 31 0.63 -3.52 1.61
N LEU A 32 0.60 -3.35 2.93
CA LEU A 32 1.59 -2.61 3.68
C LEU A 32 2.58 -3.59 4.31
N VAL A 33 3.86 -3.39 4.06
CA VAL A 33 4.95 -4.22 4.56
C VAL A 33 5.84 -3.37 5.45
N ASP A 34 5.84 -3.68 6.74
CA ASP A 34 6.77 -3.09 7.71
C ASP A 34 8.09 -3.84 7.64
N VAL A 35 9.19 -3.11 7.42
CA VAL A 35 10.55 -3.64 7.33
C VAL A 35 11.44 -2.99 8.39
N GLU A 36 12.27 -3.81 9.04
CA GLU A 36 13.29 -3.35 9.98
C GLU A 36 14.53 -4.23 9.85
N GLY A 37 15.70 -3.61 9.71
CA GLY A 37 16.95 -4.35 9.50
C GLY A 37 16.98 -5.21 8.24
N GLY A 38 16.18 -4.89 7.22
CA GLY A 38 16.06 -5.68 5.99
C GLY A 38 15.14 -6.90 6.09
N GLU A 39 14.48 -7.11 7.24
CA GLU A 39 13.51 -8.19 7.44
C GLU A 39 12.08 -7.66 7.44
N ILE A 40 11.13 -8.48 6.98
CA ILE A 40 9.69 -8.20 7.10
C ILE A 40 9.28 -8.45 8.55
N LYS A 41 8.69 -7.43 9.19
CA LYS A 41 8.20 -7.50 10.57
C LYS A 41 6.68 -7.65 10.63
N ALA A 42 5.96 -7.04 9.71
CA ALA A 42 4.51 -7.18 9.61
C ALA A 42 4.02 -6.99 8.18
N VAL A 43 2.90 -7.64 7.87
CA VAL A 43 2.15 -7.47 6.62
C VAL A 43 0.71 -7.18 6.99
N THR A 44 0.19 -6.06 6.51
CA THR A 44 -1.21 -5.68 6.69
C THR A 44 -1.81 -5.29 5.35
N THR A 45 -3.13 -5.33 5.24
CA THR A 45 -3.85 -4.88 4.05
C THR A 45 -4.83 -3.80 4.43
N VAL A 46 -4.90 -2.76 3.61
CA VAL A 46 -5.89 -1.69 3.76
C VAL A 46 -6.65 -1.53 2.44
N PRO A 47 -7.98 -1.39 2.46
CA PRO A 47 -8.74 -1.16 1.24
C PRO A 47 -8.31 0.16 0.60
N ASN A 48 -8.22 0.16 -0.73
CA ASN A 48 -8.04 1.41 -1.45
C ASN A 48 -9.31 2.27 -1.31
N GLN A 49 -9.14 3.58 -1.14
CA GLN A 49 -10.28 4.48 -1.08
C GLN A 49 -10.76 4.81 -2.49
N GLU A 50 -12.08 4.85 -2.69
CA GLU A 50 -12.67 5.02 -4.02
C GLU A 50 -12.15 6.27 -4.72
N HIS A 51 -11.74 6.07 -5.97
CA HIS A 51 -11.28 7.14 -6.82
C HIS A 51 -12.48 7.92 -7.40
N VAL A 52 -12.88 9.00 -6.74
CA VAL A 52 -13.82 9.98 -7.32
C VAL A 52 -13.13 10.80 -8.40
N GLN A 53 -13.88 11.31 -9.39
CA GLN A 53 -13.32 12.21 -10.42
C GLN A 53 -12.62 13.41 -9.75
N GLY A 54 -11.32 13.58 -9.99
CA GLY A 54 -10.48 14.59 -9.34
C GLY A 54 -9.76 14.13 -8.07
N GLY A 55 -9.93 12.86 -7.67
CA GLY A 55 -9.41 12.27 -6.44
C GLY A 55 -7.99 11.71 -6.50
N CYS A 56 -7.16 12.08 -7.48
CA CYS A 56 -5.83 11.48 -7.68
C CYS A 56 -4.94 11.52 -6.42
N MET A 57 -5.14 12.52 -5.57
CA MET A 57 -4.37 12.70 -4.33
C MET A 57 -4.95 11.93 -3.13
N VAL A 58 -6.16 11.39 -3.21
CA VAL A 58 -6.82 10.66 -2.10
C VAL A 58 -5.98 9.44 -1.67
N PRO A 59 -5.59 8.50 -2.56
CA PRO A 59 -4.78 7.35 -2.15
C PRO A 59 -3.39 7.77 -1.66
N VAL A 60 -2.80 8.83 -2.24
CA VAL A 60 -1.49 9.33 -1.81
C VAL A 60 -1.54 9.87 -0.38
N ASN A 61 -2.51 10.74 -0.09
CA ASN A 61 -2.70 11.31 1.25
C ASN A 61 -3.07 10.23 2.28
N PHE A 62 -3.88 9.25 1.86
CA PHE A 62 -4.22 8.10 2.69
C PHE A 62 -2.97 7.29 3.08
N LEU A 63 -2.09 6.96 2.13
CA LEU A 63 -0.85 6.23 2.42
C LEU A 63 0.14 7.05 3.27
N ALA A 64 0.18 8.37 3.09
CA ALA A 64 0.97 9.25 3.96
C ALA A 64 0.48 9.20 5.43
N GLN A 65 -0.84 9.14 5.65
CA GLN A 65 -1.42 8.94 6.99
C GLN A 65 -1.09 7.57 7.58
N GLN A 66 -0.88 6.55 6.73
CA GLN A 66 -0.42 5.23 7.14
C GLN A 66 1.10 5.16 7.38
N GLN A 67 1.81 6.30 7.33
CA GLN A 67 3.26 6.42 7.53
C GLN A 67 4.10 5.61 6.53
N VAL A 68 3.58 5.46 5.31
CA VAL A 68 4.29 4.80 4.21
C VAL A 68 5.51 5.64 3.81
N ASN A 69 6.67 4.99 3.73
CA ASN A 69 7.94 5.60 3.35
C ASN A 69 8.29 5.36 1.88
N ALA A 70 7.76 4.28 1.27
CA ALA A 70 8.02 3.90 -0.10
C ALA A 70 6.80 3.21 -0.74
N LEU A 71 6.69 3.32 -2.06
CA LEU A 71 5.64 2.74 -2.91
C LEU A 71 6.23 1.69 -3.85
#